data_AF-A0A9W4XF50-F1
#
_entry.id   AF-A0A9W4XF50-F1
#
_cell.length_a   1.000
_cell.length_b   1.000
_cell.length_c   1.000
_cell.angle_alpha   90.00
_cell.angle_beta   90.00
_cell.angle_gamma   90.00
#
_symmetry.space_group_name_H-M   'P 1'
#
loop_
_entity.id
_entity.type
_entity.pdbx_description
1 polymer ?
#
loop_
_entity_poly.entity_id
_entity_poly.type
_entity_poly.pdbx_seq_one_letter_code
_entity_poly.pdbx_strand_id
1 'polypeptide(L)'
;MLTLPFLLKLLSLPYPVVKAVILYYTCGTIYQNTNEEFKHSLKKNILLSVEYHVSGNWNKNDMKAVCYLPIEKVIKKFKKHPLSLMLNNFGEKFDQYSYWIHKSEVPNPTVLIYLHGGGYLLNMFESQFVFITALHYALNDKAAKNVSILVVDYSITMFNHVYPTQLYECLTSYNNLVKAGYSKIMLLGDSAGSHMSLSIARSISYPEEVKQQFEGTKFKLNFNVSSLPQPKALLLDAPWVQPCTPPTLPTRHGVSFYGDLGSLDTKMGEFYLGDNDLKKVNNFMTFTNTNWEDHWAKVDPINNGNTLMIVGEREIFRDSAEDFYHLINKNNNIEYYTEPGGIHAGMVYVESLDFASKKGAKKAIQGDFSKKYGYNIVANFINKRV
;
A
#
# COMPACT_ATOMS: atom_id res chain seq x y z
N MET A 1 -1.16 -3.22 -28.50
CA MET A 1 0.07 -2.55 -28.96
C MET A 1 0.45 -1.51 -27.93
N LEU A 2 1.75 -1.37 -27.64
CA LEU A 2 2.23 -0.35 -26.71
C LEU A 2 2.06 1.05 -27.33
N THR A 3 1.80 2.06 -26.51
CA THR A 3 1.79 3.44 -26.96
C THR A 3 3.20 3.89 -27.34
N LEU A 4 3.34 4.77 -28.34
CA LEU A 4 4.63 5.29 -28.78
C LEU A 4 5.41 5.96 -27.62
N PRO A 5 4.81 6.80 -26.75
CA PRO A 5 5.53 7.38 -25.62
C PRO A 5 6.09 6.32 -24.67
N PHE A 6 5.34 5.24 -24.41
CA PHE A 6 5.80 4.17 -23.53
C PHE A 6 6.91 3.33 -24.18
N LEU A 7 6.78 3.04 -25.48
CA LEU A 7 7.83 2.35 -26.23
C LEU A 7 9.15 3.14 -26.22
N LEU A 8 9.10 4.47 -26.35
CA LEU A 8 10.29 5.33 -26.28
C LEU A 8 10.96 5.28 -24.89
N LYS A 9 10.18 5.17 -23.81
CA LYS A 9 10.72 4.94 -22.45
C LYS A 9 11.47 3.61 -22.36
N LEU A 10 10.90 2.54 -22.93
CA LEU A 10 11.54 1.21 -22.97
C LEU A 10 12.84 1.22 -23.79
N LEU A 11 12.84 1.87 -24.95
CA LEU A 11 14.03 1.96 -25.81
C LEU A 11 15.15 2.79 -25.17
N SER A 12 14.81 3.76 -24.32
CA SER A 12 15.77 4.61 -23.61
C SER A 12 16.25 4.03 -22.27
N LEU A 13 15.83 2.82 -21.88
CA LEU A 13 16.25 2.15 -20.63
C LEU A 13 17.77 2.06 -20.39
N PRO A 14 18.65 1.94 -21.40
CA PRO A 14 20.09 1.96 -21.15
C PRO A 14 20.57 3.27 -20.49
N TYR A 15 19.91 4.40 -20.76
CA TYR A 15 20.29 5.70 -20.21
C TYR A 15 20.22 5.77 -18.67
N PRO A 16 19.07 5.53 -17.99
CA PRO A 16 19.01 5.57 -16.53
C PRO A 16 19.95 4.56 -15.87
N VAL A 17 20.19 3.40 -16.50
CA VAL A 17 21.14 2.39 -15.99
C VAL A 17 22.57 2.93 -16.00
N VAL A 18 23.04 3.42 -17.15
CA VAL A 18 24.41 3.96 -17.28
C VAL A 18 24.58 5.19 -16.39
N LYS A 19 23.60 6.09 -16.36
CA LYS A 19 23.61 7.27 -15.49
C LYS A 19 23.72 6.86 -14.02
N ALA A 20 22.91 5.91 -13.56
CA ALA A 20 22.94 5.44 -12.17
C ALA A 20 24.29 4.82 -11.81
N VAL A 21 24.89 4.01 -12.69
CA VAL A 21 26.21 3.40 -12.47
C VAL A 21 27.31 4.45 -12.37
N ILE A 22 27.36 5.41 -13.30
CA ILE A 22 28.36 6.47 -13.30
C ILE A 22 28.24 7.30 -12.01
N LEU A 23 27.03 7.77 -11.69
CA LEU A 23 26.78 8.54 -10.47
C LEU A 23 27.17 7.74 -9.22
N TYR A 24 26.84 6.44 -9.16
CA TYR A 24 27.11 5.60 -8.01
C TYR A 24 28.59 5.52 -7.63
N TYR A 25 29.48 5.47 -8.63
CA TYR A 25 30.93 5.37 -8.42
C TYR A 25 31.66 6.72 -8.46
N THR A 26 30.96 7.85 -8.67
CA THR A 26 31.58 9.19 -8.76
C THR A 26 31.09 10.12 -7.65
N CYS A 27 29.94 10.76 -7.80
CA CYS A 27 29.40 11.77 -6.88
C CYS A 27 28.18 11.31 -6.06
N GLY A 28 27.83 10.03 -6.17
CA GLY A 28 26.63 9.44 -5.58
C GLY A 28 25.38 9.73 -6.41
N THR A 29 24.46 8.76 -6.44
CA THR A 29 23.10 9.01 -6.95
C THR A 29 22.31 9.86 -5.97
N ILE A 30 21.18 10.39 -6.41
CA ILE A 30 20.22 11.04 -5.49
C ILE A 30 19.81 10.09 -4.36
N TYR A 31 19.64 8.79 -4.63
CA TYR A 31 19.20 7.83 -3.62
C TYR A 31 20.30 7.54 -2.59
N GLN A 32 21.55 7.33 -3.01
CA GLN A 32 22.68 7.11 -2.09
C GLN A 32 22.92 8.30 -1.17
N ASN A 33 22.75 9.50 -1.72
CA ASN A 33 23.03 10.73 -1.00
C ASN A 33 21.94 11.07 0.02
N THR A 34 20.74 10.48 -0.11
CA THR A 34 19.61 10.80 0.79
C THR A 34 19.23 9.67 1.73
N ASN A 35 19.39 8.40 1.37
CA ASN A 35 18.87 7.29 2.17
C ASN A 35 19.85 6.10 2.29
N GLU A 36 20.02 5.61 3.53
CA GLU A 36 20.95 4.53 3.89
C GLU A 36 20.70 3.22 3.15
N GLU A 37 19.44 2.91 2.79
CA GLU A 37 19.07 1.69 2.06
C GLU A 37 19.79 1.55 0.71
N PHE A 38 20.25 2.67 0.14
CA PHE A 38 20.88 2.74 -1.17
C PHE A 38 22.41 2.79 -1.13
N LYS A 39 23.02 3.18 0.00
CA LYS A 39 24.46 3.49 0.08
C LYS A 39 25.37 2.36 -0.41
N HIS A 40 24.99 1.12 -0.11
CA HIS A 40 25.78 -0.07 -0.42
C HIS A 40 25.11 -1.01 -1.43
N SER A 41 24.16 -0.50 -2.21
CA SER A 41 23.40 -1.30 -3.17
C SER A 41 23.28 -0.62 -4.52
N LEU A 42 24.26 -0.85 -5.40
CA LEU A 42 24.18 -0.46 -6.80
C LEU A 42 22.90 -1.01 -7.46
N LYS A 43 22.49 -2.22 -7.09
CA LYS A 43 21.26 -2.85 -7.60
C LYS A 43 20.02 -2.00 -7.30
N LYS A 44 19.83 -1.53 -6.07
CA LYS A 44 18.67 -0.69 -5.72
C LYS A 44 18.72 0.64 -6.48
N ASN A 45 19.90 1.26 -6.58
CA ASN A 45 20.09 2.50 -7.32
C ASN A 45 19.71 2.39 -8.80
N ILE A 46 20.15 1.33 -9.47
CA ILE A 46 19.79 1.05 -10.86
C ILE A 46 18.29 0.77 -10.96
N LEU A 47 17.76 -0.11 -10.11
CA LEU A 47 16.35 -0.51 -10.16
C LEU A 47 15.43 0.70 -10.02
N LEU A 48 15.61 1.52 -8.98
CA LEU A 48 14.75 2.68 -8.73
C LEU A 48 14.93 3.76 -9.80
N SER A 49 16.13 3.93 -10.36
CA SER A 49 16.35 4.84 -11.50
C SER A 49 15.60 4.37 -12.75
N VAL A 50 15.55 3.05 -12.99
CA VAL A 50 14.80 2.45 -14.09
C VAL A 50 13.30 2.59 -13.86
N GLU A 51 12.81 2.26 -12.67
CA GLU A 51 11.40 2.40 -12.30
C GLU A 51 10.93 3.84 -12.44
N TYR A 52 11.70 4.80 -11.93
CA TYR A 52 11.43 6.23 -12.09
C TYR A 52 11.42 6.67 -13.56
N HIS A 53 12.32 6.16 -14.39
CA HIS A 53 12.36 6.49 -15.82
C HIS A 53 11.12 6.01 -16.56
N VAL A 54 10.60 4.83 -16.20
CA VAL A 54 9.39 4.28 -16.81
C VAL A 54 8.11 4.71 -16.12
N SER A 55 8.16 5.37 -14.95
CA SER A 55 7.00 5.86 -14.22
C SER A 55 6.35 7.08 -14.87
N GLY A 56 5.11 7.37 -14.50
CA GLY A 56 4.32 8.51 -15.00
C GLY A 56 3.75 8.30 -16.40
N ASN A 57 2.62 8.97 -16.68
CA ASN A 57 1.90 8.89 -17.96
C ASN A 57 1.44 7.48 -18.41
N TRP A 58 1.33 6.52 -17.49
CA TRP A 58 0.95 5.14 -17.82
C TRP A 58 -0.42 5.02 -18.50
N ASN A 59 -0.54 4.10 -19.45
CA ASN A 59 -1.82 3.71 -20.03
C ASN A 59 -2.18 2.29 -19.59
N LYS A 60 -3.49 2.02 -19.48
CA LYS A 60 -4.03 0.71 -19.13
C LYS A 60 -3.45 -0.43 -19.97
N ASN A 61 -3.42 -0.25 -21.30
CA ASN A 61 -2.92 -1.28 -22.22
C ASN A 61 -1.40 -1.49 -22.13
N ASP A 62 -0.64 -0.44 -21.84
CA ASP A 62 0.82 -0.56 -21.66
C ASP A 62 1.11 -1.38 -20.40
N MET A 63 0.50 -1.01 -19.28
CA MET A 63 0.69 -1.71 -18.00
C MET A 63 0.19 -3.15 -18.05
N LYS A 64 -0.94 -3.39 -18.71
CA LYS A 64 -1.46 -4.74 -18.94
C LYS A 64 -0.48 -5.61 -19.75
N ALA A 65 0.27 -5.03 -20.67
CA ALA A 65 1.21 -5.77 -21.51
C ALA A 65 2.54 -6.08 -20.82
N VAL A 66 3.02 -5.21 -19.93
CA VAL A 66 4.40 -5.32 -19.38
C VAL A 66 4.47 -5.58 -17.87
N CYS A 67 3.44 -5.18 -17.11
CA CYS A 67 3.44 -5.30 -15.64
C CYS A 67 2.55 -6.44 -15.14
N TYR A 68 1.45 -6.73 -15.83
CA TYR A 68 0.40 -7.60 -15.29
C TYR A 68 0.87 -9.03 -15.05
N LEU A 69 0.77 -9.45 -13.78
CA LEU A 69 0.95 -10.84 -13.37
C LEU A 69 -0.17 -11.21 -12.38
N PRO A 70 -1.08 -12.15 -12.74
CA PRO A 70 -2.14 -12.61 -11.83
C PRO A 70 -1.58 -13.09 -10.49
N ILE A 71 -2.29 -12.82 -9.40
CA ILE A 71 -1.80 -13.12 -8.05
C ILE A 71 -1.49 -14.61 -7.86
N GLU A 72 -2.25 -15.51 -8.49
CA GLU A 72 -2.04 -16.96 -8.37
C GLU A 72 -0.68 -17.37 -8.97
N LYS A 73 -0.23 -16.66 -10.02
CA LYS A 73 1.10 -16.87 -10.60
C LYS A 73 2.18 -16.35 -9.66
N VAL A 74 1.97 -15.20 -9.02
CA VAL A 74 2.89 -14.65 -8.00
C VAL A 74 2.99 -15.61 -6.82
N ILE A 75 1.86 -16.01 -6.24
CA ILE A 75 1.78 -17.01 -5.15
C ILE A 75 2.50 -18.30 -5.55
N LYS A 76 2.23 -18.84 -6.74
CA LYS A 76 2.88 -20.07 -7.21
C LYS A 76 4.40 -19.92 -7.32
N LYS A 77 4.90 -18.77 -7.77
CA LYS A 77 6.33 -18.45 -7.79
C LYS A 77 6.89 -18.40 -6.37
N PHE A 78 6.17 -17.74 -5.46
CA PHE A 78 6.59 -17.54 -4.08
C PHE A 78 6.49 -18.78 -3.20
N LYS A 79 5.67 -19.79 -3.52
CA LYS A 79 5.54 -21.04 -2.74
C LYS A 79 6.87 -21.75 -2.47
N LYS A 80 7.89 -21.54 -3.32
CA LYS A 80 9.25 -22.11 -3.18
C LYS A 80 10.26 -21.13 -2.56
N HIS A 81 9.84 -19.90 -2.28
CA HIS A 81 10.69 -18.88 -1.69
C HIS A 81 10.88 -19.15 -0.20
N PRO A 82 12.08 -18.98 0.38
CA PRO A 82 12.30 -19.34 1.79
C PRO A 82 11.35 -18.64 2.77
N LEU A 83 10.95 -17.39 2.50
CA LEU A 83 10.00 -16.65 3.33
C LEU A 83 8.64 -17.33 3.46
N SER A 84 8.20 -18.13 2.48
CA SER A 84 6.87 -18.76 2.52
C SER A 84 6.86 -20.15 3.15
N LEU A 85 8.02 -20.82 3.26
CA LEU A 85 8.07 -22.25 3.58
C LEU A 85 7.55 -22.59 4.98
N MET A 86 7.69 -21.66 5.92
CA MET A 86 7.26 -21.82 7.31
C MET A 86 5.93 -21.11 7.61
N LEU A 87 5.30 -20.50 6.60
CA LEU A 87 4.03 -19.79 6.78
C LEU A 87 2.85 -20.74 6.56
N ASN A 88 2.06 -20.94 7.61
CA ASN A 88 0.83 -21.74 7.56
C ASN A 88 -0.14 -21.24 6.49
N ASN A 89 -0.65 -22.17 5.67
CA ASN A 89 -1.66 -21.92 4.63
C ASN A 89 -1.25 -20.87 3.58
N PHE A 90 0.05 -20.68 3.34
CA PHE A 90 0.53 -19.71 2.34
C PHE A 90 -0.08 -19.97 0.95
N GLY A 91 -0.75 -18.95 0.44
CA GLY A 91 -1.40 -18.95 -0.87
C GLY A 91 -2.73 -19.71 -0.92
N GLU A 92 -3.29 -20.11 0.23
CA GLU A 92 -4.63 -20.68 0.28
C GLU A 92 -5.67 -19.58 0.07
N LYS A 93 -6.65 -19.84 -0.80
CA LYS A 93 -7.74 -18.90 -1.08
C LYS A 93 -8.70 -18.88 0.12
N PHE A 94 -8.92 -17.71 0.71
CA PHE A 94 -9.90 -17.55 1.79
C PHE A 94 -11.31 -17.37 1.24
N ASP A 95 -11.47 -16.44 0.30
CA ASP A 95 -12.72 -16.19 -0.42
C ASP A 95 -12.46 -15.79 -1.87
N GLN A 96 -13.46 -15.26 -2.57
CA GLN A 96 -13.34 -14.89 -3.98
C GLN A 96 -12.18 -13.93 -4.27
N TYR A 97 -11.86 -13.02 -3.35
CA TYR A 97 -10.97 -11.88 -3.55
C TYR A 97 -9.71 -11.91 -2.68
N SER A 98 -9.50 -12.95 -1.88
CA SER A 98 -8.42 -12.92 -0.89
C SER A 98 -7.72 -14.25 -0.66
N TYR A 99 -6.47 -14.14 -0.24
CA TYR A 99 -5.54 -15.25 -0.04
C TYR A 99 -4.81 -15.12 1.29
N TRP A 100 -4.67 -16.23 2.01
CA TRP A 100 -3.82 -16.29 3.20
C TRP A 100 -2.35 -16.21 2.81
N ILE A 101 -1.61 -15.32 3.46
CA ILE A 101 -0.14 -15.34 3.47
C ILE A 101 0.34 -16.17 4.66
N HIS A 102 -0.30 -15.98 5.80
CA HIS A 102 -0.09 -16.80 6.99
C HIS A 102 -1.41 -16.91 7.75
N LYS A 103 -1.81 -18.11 8.15
CA LYS A 103 -2.97 -18.33 9.01
C LYS A 103 -2.51 -18.81 10.38
N SER A 104 -2.72 -17.98 11.40
CA SER A 104 -2.48 -18.37 12.78
C SER A 104 -3.43 -19.48 13.20
N GLU A 105 -2.93 -20.39 14.03
CA GLU A 105 -3.68 -21.51 14.60
C GLU A 105 -4.33 -21.18 15.95
N VAL A 106 -4.07 -20.00 16.52
CA VAL A 106 -4.69 -19.63 17.80
C VAL A 106 -6.17 -19.30 17.61
N PRO A 107 -7.04 -19.54 18.61
CA PRO A 107 -8.44 -19.15 18.53
C PRO A 107 -8.63 -17.64 18.40
N ASN A 108 -9.45 -17.20 17.43
CA ASN A 108 -9.76 -15.79 17.15
C ASN A 108 -8.51 -14.88 17.12
N PRO A 109 -7.57 -15.16 16.18
CA PRO A 109 -6.35 -14.39 16.02
C PRO A 109 -6.67 -12.98 15.53
N THR A 110 -5.69 -12.07 15.64
CA THR A 110 -5.75 -10.81 14.90
C THR A 110 -5.51 -11.09 13.41
N VAL A 111 -6.37 -10.58 12.52
CA VAL A 111 -6.17 -10.66 11.08
C VAL A 111 -5.64 -9.32 10.59
N LEU A 112 -4.41 -9.30 10.10
CA LEU A 112 -3.84 -8.19 9.35
C LEU A 112 -4.22 -8.35 7.88
N ILE A 113 -5.12 -7.50 7.40
CA ILE A 113 -5.46 -7.41 5.98
C ILE A 113 -4.48 -6.44 5.32
N TYR A 114 -3.76 -6.92 4.32
CA TYR A 114 -2.92 -6.09 3.48
C TYR A 114 -3.61 -5.73 2.18
N LEU A 115 -3.66 -4.43 1.90
CA LEU A 115 -4.20 -3.82 0.71
C LEU A 115 -3.04 -3.18 -0.04
N HIS A 116 -2.70 -3.72 -1.21
CA HIS A 116 -1.53 -3.28 -1.94
C HIS A 116 -1.72 -1.88 -2.56
N GLY A 117 -0.62 -1.18 -2.85
CA GLY A 117 -0.57 0.06 -3.63
C GLY A 117 -0.50 -0.20 -5.13
N GLY A 118 -0.14 0.82 -5.93
CA GLY A 118 -0.10 0.71 -7.39
C GLY A 118 -1.16 1.53 -8.12
N GLY A 119 -1.70 2.55 -7.45
CA GLY A 119 -2.61 3.55 -8.03
C GLY A 119 -3.92 2.99 -8.54
N TYR A 120 -4.40 1.86 -7.98
CA TYR A 120 -5.53 1.06 -8.48
C TYR A 120 -5.36 0.53 -9.92
N LEU A 121 -4.25 0.83 -10.58
CA LEU A 121 -3.96 0.46 -11.96
C LEU A 121 -3.16 -0.84 -12.02
N LEU A 122 -2.20 -1.00 -11.11
CA LEU A 122 -1.20 -2.06 -11.12
C LEU A 122 -1.59 -3.21 -10.18
N ASN A 123 -1.26 -4.44 -10.55
CA ASN A 123 -1.40 -5.62 -9.69
C ASN A 123 -0.39 -5.58 -8.53
N MET A 124 -0.60 -6.41 -7.51
CA MET A 124 0.36 -6.62 -6.45
C MET A 124 1.71 -7.13 -7.01
N PHE A 125 2.80 -6.47 -6.65
CA PHE A 125 4.15 -6.75 -7.11
C PHE A 125 4.89 -7.75 -6.22
N GLU A 126 5.98 -8.31 -6.76
CA GLU A 126 6.83 -9.24 -6.00
C GLU A 126 7.44 -8.58 -4.76
N SER A 127 7.81 -7.30 -4.82
CA SER A 127 8.31 -6.53 -3.67
C SER A 127 7.28 -6.45 -2.55
N GLN A 128 6.00 -6.23 -2.87
CA GLN A 128 4.89 -6.25 -1.92
C GLN A 128 4.67 -7.64 -1.30
N PHE A 129 4.83 -8.71 -2.09
CA PHE A 129 4.81 -10.08 -1.58
C PHE A 129 5.97 -10.39 -0.63
N VAL A 130 7.19 -9.96 -0.99
CA VAL A 130 8.35 -10.05 -0.08
C VAL A 130 8.09 -9.23 1.17
N PHE A 131 7.52 -8.03 1.02
CA PHE A 131 7.18 -7.15 2.12
C PHE A 131 6.31 -7.87 3.16
N ILE A 132 5.13 -8.29 2.73
CA ILE A 132 4.12 -8.82 3.63
C ILE A 132 4.52 -10.19 4.23
N THR A 133 5.31 -10.99 3.50
CA THR A 133 5.85 -12.26 4.03
C THR A 133 6.99 -12.04 5.02
N ALA A 134 7.91 -11.11 4.74
CA ALA A 134 8.99 -10.78 5.67
C ALA A 134 8.47 -10.12 6.94
N LEU A 135 7.37 -9.33 6.86
CA LEU A 135 6.77 -8.66 8.01
C LEU A 135 6.39 -9.66 9.12
N HIS A 136 5.92 -10.86 8.77
CA HIS A 136 5.64 -11.92 9.75
C HIS A 136 6.85 -12.21 10.66
N TYR A 137 8.05 -12.27 10.08
CA TYR A 137 9.28 -12.56 10.83
C TYR A 137 9.86 -11.33 11.56
N ALA A 138 9.35 -10.13 11.28
CA ALA A 138 9.69 -8.92 12.03
C ALA A 138 8.89 -8.81 13.33
N LEU A 139 7.77 -9.53 13.43
CA LEU A 139 6.95 -9.58 14.65
C LEU A 139 7.68 -10.35 15.76
N ASN A 140 7.40 -9.98 17.01
CA ASN A 140 7.89 -10.78 18.15
C ASN A 140 7.11 -12.11 18.25
N ASP A 141 7.63 -13.07 19.02
CA ASP A 141 7.03 -14.41 19.15
C ASP A 141 5.54 -14.39 19.52
N LYS A 142 5.09 -13.44 20.34
CA LYS A 142 3.70 -13.31 20.76
C LYS A 142 2.82 -12.91 19.57
N ALA A 143 3.21 -11.84 18.87
CA ALA A 143 2.45 -11.34 17.73
C ALA A 143 2.53 -12.29 16.53
N ALA A 144 3.71 -12.84 16.22
CA ALA A 144 3.89 -13.82 15.14
C ALA A 144 2.97 -15.04 15.31
N LYS A 145 2.75 -15.51 16.54
CA LYS A 145 1.82 -16.61 16.84
C LYS A 145 0.35 -16.22 16.71
N ASN A 146 -0.02 -14.96 16.91
CA ASN A 146 -1.41 -14.50 17.07
C ASN A 146 -1.92 -13.66 15.88
N VAL A 147 -1.06 -13.33 14.92
CA VAL A 147 -1.43 -12.56 13.72
C VAL A 147 -1.57 -13.50 12.53
N SER A 148 -2.77 -13.60 11.98
CA SER A 148 -2.97 -14.07 10.60
C SER A 148 -2.76 -12.91 9.63
N ILE A 149 -2.24 -13.18 8.45
CA ILE A 149 -2.00 -12.20 7.39
C ILE A 149 -2.78 -12.62 6.14
N LEU A 150 -3.67 -11.75 5.70
CA LEU A 150 -4.51 -11.92 4.51
C LEU A 150 -4.18 -10.82 3.50
N VAL A 151 -4.11 -11.17 2.22
CA VAL A 151 -4.05 -10.18 1.12
C VAL A 151 -5.36 -10.18 0.35
N VAL A 152 -5.82 -9.01 -0.06
CA VAL A 152 -6.98 -8.87 -0.95
C VAL A 152 -6.47 -8.53 -2.35
N ASP A 153 -6.74 -9.40 -3.31
CA ASP A 153 -6.49 -9.22 -4.75
C ASP A 153 -7.70 -8.52 -5.38
N TYR A 154 -7.91 -7.25 -5.02
CA TYR A 154 -9.01 -6.47 -5.55
C TYR A 154 -8.77 -6.14 -7.03
N SER A 155 -9.85 -6.02 -7.78
CA SER A 155 -9.84 -5.76 -9.22
C SER A 155 -9.18 -4.41 -9.56
N ILE A 156 -8.48 -4.32 -10.69
CA ILE A 156 -7.68 -3.15 -11.06
C ILE A 156 -8.16 -2.46 -12.35
N THR A 157 -7.88 -1.17 -12.47
CA THR A 157 -8.40 -0.29 -13.52
C THR A 157 -7.84 -0.60 -14.90
N MET A 158 -6.71 -1.32 -15.02
CA MET A 158 -6.20 -1.79 -16.32
C MET A 158 -7.15 -2.78 -17.03
N PHE A 159 -8.11 -3.36 -16.30
CA PHE A 159 -9.21 -4.17 -16.82
C PHE A 159 -10.57 -3.45 -16.76
N ASN A 160 -10.57 -2.13 -16.60
CA ASN A 160 -11.77 -1.28 -16.49
C ASN A 160 -12.66 -1.58 -15.27
N HIS A 161 -12.08 -2.15 -14.22
CA HIS A 161 -12.72 -2.17 -12.90
C HIS A 161 -12.46 -0.82 -12.22
N VAL A 162 -13.46 0.05 -12.26
CA VAL A 162 -13.44 1.40 -11.69
C VAL A 162 -14.15 1.43 -10.34
N TYR A 163 -14.01 2.53 -9.59
CA TYR A 163 -14.75 2.77 -8.35
C TYR A 163 -16.27 2.56 -8.56
N PRO A 164 -17.01 1.94 -7.62
CA PRO A 164 -16.59 1.44 -6.31
C PRO A 164 -16.23 -0.06 -6.29
N THR A 165 -15.76 -0.66 -7.40
CA THR A 165 -15.49 -2.11 -7.48
C THR A 165 -14.57 -2.59 -6.36
N GLN A 166 -13.45 -1.91 -6.16
CA GLN A 166 -12.43 -2.27 -5.18
C GLN A 166 -12.97 -2.18 -3.74
N LEU A 167 -13.77 -1.14 -3.46
CA LEU A 167 -14.40 -0.96 -2.16
C LEU A 167 -15.39 -2.09 -1.87
N TYR A 168 -16.20 -2.48 -2.86
CA TYR A 168 -17.12 -3.61 -2.75
C TYR A 168 -16.40 -4.92 -2.42
N GLU A 169 -15.33 -5.24 -3.15
CA GLU A 169 -14.57 -6.48 -2.99
C GLU A 169 -13.86 -6.55 -1.64
N CYS A 170 -13.27 -5.43 -1.19
CA CYS A 170 -12.63 -5.34 0.12
C CYS A 170 -13.63 -5.43 1.27
N LEU A 171 -14.78 -4.73 1.19
CA LEU A 171 -15.84 -4.84 2.20
C LEU A 171 -16.46 -6.24 2.24
N THR A 172 -16.58 -6.90 1.08
CA THR A 172 -17.05 -8.30 1.01
C THR A 172 -16.09 -9.22 1.74
N SER A 173 -14.77 -9.08 1.50
CA SER A 173 -13.74 -9.87 2.19
C SER A 173 -13.72 -9.61 3.69
N TYR A 174 -13.84 -8.34 4.11
CA TYR A 174 -13.95 -7.94 5.50
C TYR A 174 -15.16 -8.59 6.18
N ASN A 175 -16.34 -8.51 5.57
CA ASN A 175 -17.56 -9.15 6.07
C ASN A 175 -17.44 -10.68 6.13
N ASN A 176 -16.77 -11.30 5.16
CA ASN A 176 -16.56 -12.76 5.15
C ASN A 176 -15.66 -13.20 6.32
N LEU A 177 -14.61 -12.42 6.65
CA LEU A 177 -13.81 -12.64 7.85
C LEU A 177 -14.66 -12.55 9.13
N VAL A 178 -15.49 -11.51 9.25
CA VAL A 178 -16.38 -11.33 10.41
C VAL A 178 -17.36 -12.49 10.55
N LYS A 179 -17.97 -12.94 9.44
CA LYS A 179 -18.86 -14.13 9.42
C LYS A 179 -18.12 -15.42 9.78
N ALA A 180 -16.84 -15.53 9.44
CA ALA A 180 -15.98 -16.65 9.84
C ALA A 180 -15.49 -16.56 11.30
N GLY A 181 -15.93 -15.56 12.07
CA GLY A 181 -15.63 -15.42 13.49
C GLY A 181 -14.40 -14.56 13.81
N TYR A 182 -13.73 -13.98 12.80
CA TYR A 182 -12.62 -13.05 13.04
C TYR A 182 -13.16 -11.67 13.44
N SER A 183 -12.90 -11.28 14.68
CA SER A 183 -13.40 -10.02 15.25
C SER A 183 -12.30 -8.97 15.46
N LYS A 184 -11.03 -9.35 15.34
CA LYS A 184 -9.87 -8.48 15.55
C LYS A 184 -9.17 -8.25 14.21
N ILE A 185 -9.56 -7.23 13.46
CA ILE A 185 -9.02 -6.98 12.12
C ILE A 185 -8.17 -5.70 12.14
N MET A 186 -6.94 -5.75 11.63
CA MET A 186 -6.09 -4.60 11.35
C MET A 186 -6.02 -4.39 9.84
N LEU A 187 -5.95 -3.14 9.38
CA LEU A 187 -5.76 -2.81 7.96
C LEU A 187 -4.38 -2.20 7.78
N LEU A 188 -3.59 -2.77 6.88
CA LEU A 188 -2.31 -2.24 6.43
C LEU A 188 -2.39 -1.99 4.93
N GLY A 189 -1.99 -0.81 4.50
CA GLY A 189 -1.86 -0.53 3.07
C GLY A 189 -0.65 0.33 2.76
N ASP A 190 -0.25 0.30 1.50
CA ASP A 190 0.69 1.25 0.91
C ASP A 190 -0.01 2.07 -0.18
N SER A 191 0.26 3.38 -0.26
CA SER A 191 -0.24 4.22 -1.37
C SER A 191 -1.77 4.15 -1.53
N ALA A 192 -2.25 3.70 -2.69
CA ALA A 192 -3.68 3.43 -2.95
C ALA A 192 -4.30 2.41 -1.98
N GLY A 193 -3.51 1.47 -1.45
CA GLY A 193 -3.95 0.53 -0.43
C GLY A 193 -4.24 1.17 0.92
N SER A 194 -3.47 2.20 1.30
CA SER A 194 -3.77 3.04 2.47
C SER A 194 -5.06 3.83 2.27
N HIS A 195 -5.28 4.36 1.06
CA HIS A 195 -6.55 4.98 0.72
C HIS A 195 -7.71 3.98 0.87
N MET A 196 -7.58 2.75 0.37
CA MET A 196 -8.60 1.72 0.54
C MET A 196 -8.81 1.34 2.01
N SER A 197 -7.74 1.27 2.82
CA SER A 197 -7.84 1.04 4.26
C SER A 197 -8.71 2.09 4.96
N LEU A 198 -8.48 3.37 4.62
CA LEU A 198 -9.28 4.49 5.09
C LEU A 198 -10.73 4.42 4.58
N SER A 199 -10.94 4.09 3.31
CA SER A 199 -12.28 3.90 2.72
C SER A 199 -13.08 2.82 3.46
N ILE A 200 -12.48 1.69 3.82
CA ILE A 200 -13.13 0.62 4.59
C ILE A 200 -13.53 1.10 5.99
N ALA A 201 -12.60 1.68 6.74
CA ALA A 201 -12.87 2.16 8.09
C ALA A 201 -14.00 3.20 8.11
N ARG A 202 -13.95 4.13 7.15
CA ARG A 202 -14.96 5.16 6.95
C ARG A 202 -16.32 4.58 6.55
N SER A 203 -16.34 3.57 5.66
CA SER A 203 -17.57 2.86 5.27
C SER A 203 -18.33 2.30 6.47
N ILE A 204 -17.60 1.73 7.43
CA ILE A 204 -18.16 1.14 8.65
C ILE A 204 -18.67 2.24 9.61
N SER A 205 -17.97 3.38 9.69
CA SER A 205 -18.36 4.52 10.55
C SER A 205 -19.54 5.35 10.01
N TYR A 206 -19.69 5.39 8.68
CA TYR A 206 -20.66 6.22 7.97
C TYR A 206 -21.49 5.38 6.97
N PRO A 207 -22.33 4.45 7.48
CA PRO A 207 -23.00 3.45 6.67
C PRO A 207 -24.03 4.02 5.68
N GLU A 208 -24.66 5.17 5.97
CA GLU A 208 -25.56 5.80 5.00
C GLU A 208 -24.81 6.40 3.81
N GLU A 209 -23.64 6.99 4.06
CA GLU A 209 -22.82 7.54 3.00
C GLU A 209 -22.24 6.44 2.10
N VAL A 210 -21.83 5.31 2.70
CA VAL A 210 -21.35 4.18 1.87
C VAL A 210 -22.47 3.58 1.02
N LYS A 211 -23.72 3.54 1.50
CA LYS A 211 -24.86 3.10 0.68
C LYS A 211 -24.99 3.98 -0.57
N GLN A 212 -24.87 5.30 -0.41
CA GLN A 212 -24.92 6.25 -1.54
C GLN A 212 -23.82 5.99 -2.58
N GLN A 213 -22.64 5.50 -2.17
CA GLN A 213 -21.56 5.14 -3.10
C GLN A 213 -21.92 3.96 -4.01
N PHE A 214 -22.85 3.10 -3.60
CA PHE A 214 -23.31 1.93 -4.37
C PHE A 214 -24.64 2.16 -5.10
N GLU A 215 -25.34 3.27 -4.84
CA GLU A 215 -26.57 3.64 -5.53
C GLU A 215 -26.34 3.81 -7.03
N GLY A 216 -27.24 3.24 -7.85
CA GLY A 216 -27.10 3.26 -9.31
C GLY A 216 -25.97 2.37 -9.88
N THR A 217 -25.15 1.75 -9.04
CA THR A 217 -24.11 0.81 -9.48
C THR A 217 -24.65 -0.62 -9.61
N LYS A 218 -23.88 -1.49 -10.29
CA LYS A 218 -24.17 -2.94 -10.37
C LYS A 218 -23.95 -3.69 -9.05
N PHE A 219 -23.27 -3.08 -8.08
CA PHE A 219 -22.90 -3.71 -6.82
C PHE A 219 -24.02 -3.55 -5.79
N LYS A 220 -24.28 -4.62 -5.03
CA LYS A 220 -25.27 -4.63 -3.94
C LYS A 220 -24.63 -5.23 -2.70
N LEU A 221 -24.51 -4.43 -1.65
CA LEU A 221 -24.03 -4.91 -0.36
C LEU A 221 -25.13 -5.76 0.28
N ASN A 222 -24.96 -7.09 0.20
CA ASN A 222 -25.91 -8.06 0.77
C ASN A 222 -25.67 -8.31 2.28
N PHE A 223 -25.11 -7.32 2.97
CA PHE A 223 -24.81 -7.34 4.40
C PHE A 223 -24.90 -5.92 4.96
N ASN A 224 -25.19 -5.80 6.25
CA ASN A 224 -25.28 -4.51 6.91
C ASN A 224 -23.88 -4.03 7.34
N VAL A 225 -23.34 -3.02 6.64
CA VAL A 225 -22.02 -2.47 6.95
C VAL A 225 -21.94 -1.92 8.38
N SER A 226 -23.04 -1.39 8.94
CA SER A 226 -23.05 -0.87 10.32
C SER A 226 -22.94 -1.96 11.40
N SER A 227 -23.11 -3.24 11.03
CA SER A 227 -22.89 -4.37 11.94
C SER A 227 -21.45 -4.89 11.93
N LEU A 228 -20.60 -4.40 11.02
CA LEU A 228 -19.20 -4.79 10.98
C LEU A 228 -18.45 -4.10 12.13
N PRO A 229 -17.56 -4.82 12.84
CA PRO A 229 -16.68 -4.18 13.81
C PRO A 229 -15.72 -3.22 13.09
N GLN A 230 -15.41 -2.09 13.71
CA GLN A 230 -14.34 -1.21 13.23
C GLN A 230 -13.00 -1.97 13.19
N PRO A 231 -12.11 -1.63 12.24
CA PRO A 231 -10.76 -2.18 12.27
C PRO A 231 -10.06 -1.73 13.56
N LYS A 232 -9.43 -2.67 14.23
CA LYS A 232 -8.68 -2.48 15.48
C LYS A 232 -7.55 -1.47 15.31
N ALA A 233 -6.94 -1.43 14.12
CA ALA A 233 -5.89 -0.47 13.81
C ALA A 233 -5.79 -0.20 12.31
N LEU A 234 -5.25 0.98 11.97
CA LEU A 234 -4.88 1.40 10.62
C LEU A 234 -3.37 1.62 10.55
N LEU A 235 -2.71 0.99 9.57
CA LEU A 235 -1.30 1.17 9.28
C LEU A 235 -1.18 1.68 7.84
N LEU A 236 -0.79 2.94 7.69
CA LEU A 236 -0.84 3.69 6.45
C LEU A 236 0.58 4.01 6.00
N ASP A 237 1.10 3.24 5.05
CA ASP A 237 2.38 3.55 4.39
C ASP A 237 2.12 4.45 3.18
N ALA A 238 2.76 5.61 3.16
CA ALA A 238 2.75 6.58 2.07
C ALA A 238 1.34 6.83 1.49
N PRO A 239 0.34 7.24 2.27
CA PRO A 239 -1.05 7.19 1.85
C PRO A 239 -1.37 8.12 0.67
N TRP A 240 -2.00 7.59 -0.38
CA TRP A 240 -2.45 8.40 -1.53
C TRP A 240 -3.88 8.92 -1.31
N VAL A 241 -4.00 10.01 -0.56
CA VAL A 241 -5.27 10.49 0.01
C VAL A 241 -6.17 11.30 -0.95
N GLN A 242 -5.67 11.62 -2.14
CA GLN A 242 -6.38 12.45 -3.12
C GLN A 242 -6.06 12.07 -4.58
N PRO A 243 -6.47 10.87 -5.07
CA PRO A 243 -6.07 10.36 -6.37
C PRO A 243 -6.39 11.24 -7.57
N CYS A 244 -7.45 12.04 -7.49
CA CYS A 244 -7.90 12.93 -8.56
C CYS A 244 -7.37 14.38 -8.42
N THR A 245 -6.37 14.61 -7.56
CA THR A 245 -5.80 15.93 -7.32
C THR A 245 -4.30 15.91 -7.59
N PRO A 246 -3.78 16.77 -8.49
CA PRO A 246 -2.35 16.82 -8.74
C PRO A 246 -1.61 17.34 -7.50
N PRO A 247 -0.37 16.89 -7.26
CA PRO A 247 0.44 17.41 -6.15
C PRO A 247 0.73 18.90 -6.32
N THR A 248 0.77 19.64 -5.21
CA THR A 248 1.17 21.05 -5.21
C THR A 248 2.68 21.17 -5.38
N LEU A 249 3.12 22.07 -6.27
CA LEU A 249 4.53 22.32 -6.57
C LEU A 249 4.88 23.81 -6.43
N PRO A 250 6.08 24.16 -5.93
CA PRO A 250 7.05 23.25 -5.30
C PRO A 250 6.52 22.66 -3.98
N THR A 251 7.07 21.53 -3.54
CA THR A 251 6.69 20.92 -2.26
C THR A 251 7.05 21.86 -1.10
N ARG A 252 6.23 21.84 -0.04
CA ARG A 252 6.35 22.78 1.11
C ARG A 252 7.64 22.61 1.90
N HIS A 253 8.29 21.45 1.80
CA HIS A 253 9.50 21.11 2.56
C HIS A 253 10.80 21.54 1.86
N GLY A 254 10.74 21.99 0.60
CA GLY A 254 11.94 22.37 -0.15
C GLY A 254 12.91 21.22 -0.44
N VAL A 255 12.45 19.97 -0.27
CA VAL A 255 13.23 18.75 -0.51
C VAL A 255 12.95 18.22 -1.92
N SER A 256 13.99 17.81 -2.64
CA SER A 256 13.84 17.28 -4.00
C SER A 256 13.19 15.89 -4.01
N PHE A 257 12.04 15.81 -4.67
CA PHE A 257 11.34 14.56 -5.00
C PHE A 257 11.91 13.85 -6.26
N TYR A 258 13.05 14.29 -6.81
CA TYR A 258 13.61 13.67 -8.02
C TYR A 258 13.96 12.18 -7.79
N GLY A 259 13.38 11.28 -8.57
CA GLY A 259 13.54 9.84 -8.37
C GLY A 259 12.46 9.21 -7.48
N ASP A 260 11.50 9.98 -6.99
CA ASP A 260 10.32 9.47 -6.29
C ASP A 260 9.34 8.73 -7.23
N LEU A 261 8.62 7.74 -6.71
CA LEU A 261 7.72 6.90 -7.50
C LEU A 261 6.28 7.43 -7.61
N GLY A 262 5.93 8.49 -6.87
CA GLY A 262 4.60 9.09 -6.96
C GLY A 262 4.37 9.82 -8.29
N SER A 263 3.11 9.90 -8.72
CA SER A 263 2.75 10.56 -9.98
C SER A 263 2.64 12.08 -9.84
N LEU A 264 3.02 12.80 -10.89
CA LEU A 264 2.82 14.25 -11.02
C LEU A 264 1.47 14.60 -11.68
N ASP A 265 0.76 13.59 -12.20
CA ASP A 265 -0.52 13.72 -12.88
C ASP A 265 -1.63 12.96 -12.12
N THR A 266 -2.87 13.16 -12.56
CA THR A 266 -4.10 12.58 -12.00
C THR A 266 -4.58 11.34 -12.76
N LYS A 267 -3.83 10.85 -13.75
CA LYS A 267 -4.33 9.87 -14.74
C LYS A 267 -4.75 8.56 -14.10
N MET A 268 -4.01 8.08 -13.10
CA MET A 268 -4.40 6.87 -12.35
C MET A 268 -5.66 7.10 -11.51
N GLY A 269 -5.83 8.30 -10.94
CA GLY A 269 -7.05 8.69 -10.22
C GLY A 269 -8.25 8.79 -11.15
N GLU A 270 -8.07 9.34 -12.35
CA GLU A 270 -9.10 9.39 -13.39
C GLU A 270 -9.50 7.98 -13.86
N PHE A 271 -8.53 7.08 -14.02
CA PHE A 271 -8.83 5.67 -14.31
C PHE A 271 -9.60 4.99 -13.19
N TYR A 272 -9.34 5.34 -11.94
CA TYR A 272 -10.06 4.83 -10.78
C TYR A 272 -11.46 5.43 -10.68
N LEU A 273 -11.61 6.74 -10.91
CA LEU A 273 -12.89 7.44 -10.95
C LEU A 273 -13.79 6.87 -12.06
N GLY A 274 -13.24 6.60 -13.24
CA GLY A 274 -14.03 6.18 -14.39
C GLY A 274 -15.09 7.23 -14.76
N ASP A 275 -16.32 6.79 -14.98
CA ASP A 275 -17.44 7.66 -15.35
C ASP A 275 -18.21 8.21 -14.12
N ASN A 276 -17.71 8.00 -12.90
CA ASN A 276 -18.35 8.51 -11.69
C ASN A 276 -18.27 10.03 -11.62
N ASP A 277 -19.36 10.65 -11.14
CA ASP A 277 -19.35 12.08 -10.81
C ASP A 277 -18.51 12.30 -9.54
N LEU A 278 -17.33 12.91 -9.72
CA LEU A 278 -16.41 13.20 -8.63
C LEU A 278 -17.10 13.92 -7.47
N LYS A 279 -18.07 14.82 -7.73
CA LYS A 279 -18.76 15.54 -6.65
C LYS A 279 -19.56 14.62 -5.74
N LYS A 280 -20.11 13.52 -6.27
CA LYS A 280 -20.90 12.55 -5.51
C LYS A 280 -20.04 11.59 -4.71
N VAL A 281 -18.87 11.24 -5.24
CA VAL A 281 -17.96 10.26 -4.62
C VAL A 281 -16.77 10.92 -3.91
N ASN A 282 -16.74 12.25 -3.84
CA ASN A 282 -15.59 13.05 -3.42
C ASN A 282 -15.05 12.62 -2.05
N ASN A 283 -15.92 12.31 -1.10
CA ASN A 283 -15.52 11.92 0.25
C ASN A 283 -14.84 10.53 0.32
N PHE A 284 -14.84 9.78 -0.79
CA PHE A 284 -14.13 8.52 -0.98
C PHE A 284 -13.02 8.62 -2.03
N MET A 285 -12.76 9.81 -2.59
CA MET A 285 -11.69 10.05 -3.56
C MET A 285 -10.70 11.09 -3.06
N THR A 286 -11.16 12.19 -2.48
CA THR A 286 -10.32 13.30 -2.04
C THR A 286 -10.53 13.54 -0.56
N PHE A 287 -9.82 12.79 0.28
CA PHE A 287 -9.99 12.88 1.74
C PHE A 287 -9.58 14.24 2.31
N THR A 288 -8.70 14.97 1.64
CA THR A 288 -8.32 16.34 2.00
C THR A 288 -9.47 17.35 1.86
N ASN A 289 -10.54 17.02 1.13
CA ASN A 289 -11.75 17.84 1.01
C ASN A 289 -12.80 17.56 2.12
N THR A 290 -12.49 16.65 3.05
CA THR A 290 -13.39 16.31 4.16
C THR A 290 -13.11 17.17 5.40
N ASN A 291 -13.76 16.89 6.52
CA ASN A 291 -13.47 17.49 7.83
C ASN A 291 -13.51 16.40 8.92
N TRP A 292 -12.95 16.69 10.09
CA TRP A 292 -12.91 15.70 11.17
C TRP A 292 -14.30 15.38 11.71
N GLU A 293 -15.08 16.41 12.05
CA GLU A 293 -16.36 16.33 12.76
C GLU A 293 -17.36 15.41 12.04
N ASP A 294 -17.55 15.65 10.75
CA ASP A 294 -18.56 14.96 9.94
C ASP A 294 -18.03 13.69 9.31
N HIS A 295 -16.71 13.55 9.07
CA HIS A 295 -16.17 12.49 8.22
C HIS A 295 -15.18 11.53 8.90
N TRP A 296 -14.61 11.87 10.06
CA TRP A 296 -13.59 11.04 10.73
C TRP A 296 -13.77 10.85 12.23
N ALA A 297 -14.57 11.67 12.92
CA ALA A 297 -14.80 11.59 14.37
C ALA A 297 -15.37 10.25 14.85
N LYS A 298 -15.98 9.45 13.95
CA LYS A 298 -16.54 8.13 14.25
C LYS A 298 -15.62 6.97 13.84
N VAL A 299 -14.44 7.24 13.28
CA VAL A 299 -13.48 6.19 12.90
C VAL A 299 -12.65 5.82 14.12
N ASP A 300 -13.00 4.69 14.74
CA ASP A 300 -12.43 4.24 16.01
C ASP A 300 -10.88 4.24 16.06
N PRO A 301 -10.16 3.62 15.10
CA PRO A 301 -8.70 3.56 15.17
C PRO A 301 -8.02 4.93 15.04
N ILE A 302 -8.66 5.91 14.39
CA ILE A 302 -8.16 7.29 14.31
C ILE A 302 -8.33 7.98 15.67
N ASN A 303 -9.47 7.78 16.32
CA ASN A 303 -9.80 8.53 17.54
C ASN A 303 -9.28 7.88 18.83
N ASN A 304 -8.78 6.64 18.77
CA ASN A 304 -8.32 5.87 19.93
C ASN A 304 -6.83 5.43 19.86
N GLY A 305 -6.00 6.17 19.12
CA GLY A 305 -4.54 5.97 19.11
C GLY A 305 -4.09 4.66 18.46
N ASN A 306 -4.88 4.13 17.54
CA ASN A 306 -4.58 2.89 16.80
C ASN A 306 -4.37 3.18 15.30
N THR A 307 -3.79 4.33 14.98
CA THR A 307 -3.41 4.67 13.62
C THR A 307 -1.92 5.00 13.55
N LEU A 308 -1.24 4.38 12.60
CA LEU A 308 0.14 4.65 12.21
C LEU A 308 0.14 5.22 10.80
N MET A 309 0.89 6.30 10.59
CA MET A 309 1.17 6.85 9.27
C MET A 309 2.68 7.00 9.07
N ILE A 310 3.20 6.46 7.98
CA ILE A 310 4.60 6.59 7.57
C ILE A 310 4.62 7.27 6.21
N VAL A 311 5.51 8.24 6.03
CA VAL A 311 5.81 8.86 4.73
C VAL A 311 7.31 8.95 4.52
N GLY A 312 7.77 9.00 3.28
CA GLY A 312 9.13 9.35 2.92
C GLY A 312 9.34 10.87 2.90
N GLU A 313 10.51 11.32 3.36
CA GLU A 313 10.86 12.75 3.37
C GLU A 313 10.78 13.41 1.99
N ARG A 314 11.06 12.63 0.93
CA ARG A 314 11.18 13.08 -0.46
C ARG A 314 9.97 12.71 -1.33
N GLU A 315 8.89 12.25 -0.72
CA GLU A 315 7.67 11.90 -1.44
C GLU A 315 7.01 13.11 -2.08
N ILE A 316 6.54 12.95 -3.31
CA ILE A 316 5.70 13.96 -3.98
C ILE A 316 4.33 14.11 -3.32
N PHE A 317 3.84 13.06 -2.65
CA PHE A 317 2.54 13.04 -1.95
C PHE A 317 2.65 13.36 -0.46
N ARG A 318 3.85 13.69 0.06
CA ARG A 318 4.04 14.02 1.48
C ARG A 318 3.12 15.14 1.94
N ASP A 319 3.04 16.22 1.18
CA ASP A 319 2.28 17.40 1.56
C ASP A 319 0.79 17.08 1.75
N SER A 320 0.21 16.30 0.83
CA SER A 320 -1.20 15.90 0.94
C SER A 320 -1.44 14.88 2.05
N ALA A 321 -0.50 13.97 2.28
CA ALA A 321 -0.55 13.06 3.42
C ALA A 321 -0.49 13.82 4.76
N GLU A 322 0.33 14.87 4.85
CA GLU A 322 0.42 15.75 6.03
C GLU A 322 -0.84 16.59 6.22
N ASP A 323 -1.38 17.17 5.15
CA ASP A 323 -2.64 17.91 5.22
C ASP A 323 -3.78 17.01 5.71
N PHE A 324 -3.85 15.77 5.21
CA PHE A 324 -4.79 14.77 5.70
C PHE A 324 -4.51 14.38 7.16
N TYR A 325 -3.26 14.12 7.53
CA TYR A 325 -2.87 13.83 8.92
C TYR A 325 -3.34 14.92 9.88
N HIS A 326 -3.11 16.19 9.57
CA HIS A 326 -3.55 17.32 10.39
C HIS A 326 -5.08 17.46 10.43
N LEU A 327 -5.76 17.12 9.34
CA LEU A 327 -7.22 17.09 9.27
C LEU A 327 -7.79 16.06 10.26
N ILE A 328 -7.25 14.84 10.28
CA ILE A 328 -7.82 13.74 11.08
C ILE A 328 -7.28 13.63 12.52
N ASN A 329 -6.07 14.14 12.80
CA ASN A 329 -5.41 13.96 14.10
C ASN A 329 -5.83 14.99 15.17
N LYS A 330 -7.14 15.23 15.34
CA LYS A 330 -7.63 16.20 16.34
C LYS A 330 -7.33 15.80 17.79
N ASN A 331 -7.15 14.50 18.05
CA ASN A 331 -6.87 13.96 19.37
C ASN A 331 -5.35 13.78 19.64
N ASN A 332 -4.46 14.19 18.72
CA ASN A 332 -3.01 14.06 18.84
C ASN A 332 -2.54 12.64 19.22
N ASN A 333 -3.14 11.62 18.61
CA ASN A 333 -2.97 10.21 18.98
C ASN A 333 -2.54 9.34 17.78
N ILE A 334 -2.44 9.90 16.56
CA ILE A 334 -1.90 9.20 15.41
C ILE A 334 -0.37 9.19 15.49
N GLU A 335 0.23 8.00 15.42
CA GLU A 335 1.68 7.86 15.33
C GLU A 335 2.13 8.22 13.91
N TYR A 336 2.93 9.27 13.75
CA TYR A 336 3.39 9.77 12.44
C TYR A 336 4.92 9.73 12.35
N TYR A 337 5.45 9.15 11.27
CA TYR A 337 6.88 9.02 11.04
C TYR A 337 7.26 9.44 9.62
N THR A 338 8.37 10.16 9.50
CA THR A 338 8.96 10.51 8.20
C THR A 338 10.28 9.78 8.01
N GLU A 339 10.37 8.89 7.03
CA GLU A 339 11.61 8.18 6.66
C GLU A 339 12.63 9.18 6.07
N PRO A 340 13.80 9.39 6.71
CA PRO A 340 14.83 10.28 6.19
C PRO A 340 15.30 9.87 4.79
N GLY A 341 15.25 10.81 3.85
CA GLY A 341 15.52 10.57 2.44
C GLY A 341 14.64 9.53 1.75
N GLY A 342 13.57 9.07 2.41
CA GLY A 342 12.64 8.09 1.90
C GLY A 342 11.84 8.60 0.70
N ILE A 343 11.45 7.66 -0.15
CA ILE A 343 10.57 7.88 -1.33
C ILE A 343 9.26 7.13 -1.12
N HIS A 344 8.33 7.27 -2.05
CA HIS A 344 6.97 6.77 -1.95
C HIS A 344 6.92 5.27 -1.70
N ALA A 345 6.33 4.91 -0.55
CA ALA A 345 6.23 3.53 -0.05
C ALA A 345 7.59 2.82 -0.01
N GLY A 346 8.63 3.49 0.49
CA GLY A 346 10.00 2.99 0.60
C GLY A 346 10.11 1.66 1.34
N MET A 347 9.29 1.44 2.37
CA MET A 347 9.22 0.16 3.08
C MET A 347 8.89 -1.01 2.13
N VAL A 348 7.96 -0.78 1.20
CA VAL A 348 7.49 -1.78 0.26
C VAL A 348 8.40 -1.91 -0.96
N TYR A 349 8.82 -0.80 -1.56
CA TYR A 349 9.56 -0.81 -2.83
C TYR A 349 11.08 -0.82 -2.67
N VAL A 350 11.60 -0.49 -1.48
CA VAL A 350 13.04 -0.38 -1.22
C VAL A 350 13.50 -1.36 -0.15
N GLU A 351 12.95 -1.30 1.07
CA GLU A 351 13.42 -2.13 2.18
C GLU A 351 13.21 -3.63 1.91
N SER A 352 12.03 -3.98 1.37
CA SER A 352 11.67 -5.37 1.05
C SER A 352 12.66 -6.05 0.10
N LEU A 353 13.33 -5.29 -0.77
CA LEU A 353 14.27 -5.83 -1.76
C LEU A 353 15.46 -6.55 -1.12
N ASP A 354 15.82 -6.21 0.12
CA ASP A 354 16.87 -6.89 0.86
C ASP A 354 16.51 -8.32 1.23
N PHE A 355 15.21 -8.65 1.26
CA PHE A 355 14.69 -9.96 1.63
C PHE A 355 14.27 -10.82 0.42
N ALA A 356 14.34 -10.27 -0.79
CA ALA A 356 13.93 -10.96 -2.03
C ALA A 356 14.90 -12.08 -2.47
N SER A 357 16.13 -12.09 -1.96
CA SER A 357 17.12 -13.15 -2.25
C SER A 357 17.06 -14.26 -1.19
N LYS A 358 17.55 -15.47 -1.50
CA LYS A 358 17.64 -16.55 -0.49
C LYS A 358 18.45 -16.14 0.75
N LYS A 359 19.53 -15.38 0.57
CA LYS A 359 20.36 -14.87 1.67
C LYS A 359 19.58 -13.84 2.50
N GLY A 360 18.87 -12.94 1.84
CA GLY A 360 17.99 -11.97 2.46
C GLY A 360 16.87 -12.61 3.25
N ALA A 361 16.14 -13.54 2.63
CA ALA A 361 15.08 -14.30 3.27
C ALA A 361 15.57 -15.02 4.54
N LYS A 362 16.78 -15.62 4.51
CA LYS A 362 17.38 -16.24 5.70
C LYS A 362 17.59 -15.23 6.84
N LYS A 363 18.02 -14.00 6.53
CA LYS A 363 18.16 -12.94 7.53
C LYS A 363 16.82 -12.55 8.15
N ALA A 364 15.79 -12.35 7.33
CA ALA A 364 14.43 -12.07 7.80
C ALA A 364 13.92 -13.17 8.73
N ILE A 365 14.06 -14.45 8.33
CA ILE A 365 13.65 -15.61 9.15
C ILE A 365 14.39 -15.65 10.50
N GLN A 366 15.61 -15.13 10.55
CA GLN A 366 16.40 -15.00 11.78
C GLN A 366 16.05 -13.75 12.60
N GLY A 367 15.07 -12.95 12.17
CA GLY A 367 14.68 -11.70 12.83
C GLY A 367 15.62 -10.52 12.58
N ASP A 368 16.52 -10.60 11.57
CA ASP A 368 17.45 -9.49 11.24
C ASP A 368 16.74 -8.40 10.42
N PHE A 369 16.13 -7.46 11.15
CA PHE A 369 15.54 -6.22 10.63
C PHE A 369 16.24 -4.98 11.18
N SER A 370 17.43 -5.10 11.79
CA SER A 370 18.04 -4.04 12.62
C SER A 370 18.34 -2.73 11.87
N LYS A 371 18.39 -2.77 10.53
CA LYS A 371 18.64 -1.61 9.67
C LYS A 371 17.41 -1.13 8.90
N LYS A 372 16.23 -1.67 9.19
CA LYS A 372 14.99 -1.37 8.46
C LYS A 372 14.17 -0.34 9.20
N TYR A 373 13.84 0.78 8.55
CA TYR A 373 13.08 1.86 9.17
C TYR A 373 11.60 1.47 9.27
N GLY A 374 10.97 1.22 8.12
CA GLY A 374 9.55 0.91 8.01
C GLY A 374 9.17 -0.38 8.73
N TYR A 375 9.89 -1.48 8.49
CA TYR A 375 9.59 -2.77 9.15
C TYR A 375 9.59 -2.67 10.67
N ASN A 376 10.59 -2.01 11.27
CA ASN A 376 10.69 -1.92 12.72
C ASN A 376 9.56 -1.09 13.32
N ILE A 377 9.16 0.01 12.66
CA ILE A 377 8.03 0.83 13.10
C ILE A 377 6.72 0.03 13.03
N VAL A 378 6.43 -0.58 11.89
CA VAL A 378 5.21 -1.38 11.68
C VAL A 378 5.16 -2.58 12.63
N ALA A 379 6.24 -3.34 12.76
CA ALA A 379 6.30 -4.49 13.65
C ALA A 379 6.12 -4.08 15.12
N ASN A 380 6.79 -3.01 15.57
CA ASN A 380 6.62 -2.50 16.93
C ASN A 380 5.17 -2.06 17.20
N PHE A 381 4.55 -1.39 16.23
CA PHE A 381 3.16 -0.96 16.32
C PHE A 381 2.19 -2.15 16.47
N ILE A 382 2.38 -3.21 15.68
CA ILE A 382 1.59 -4.46 15.76
C ILE A 382 1.87 -5.17 17.09
N ASN A 383 3.13 -5.32 17.48
CA ASN A 383 3.56 -6.02 18.71
C ASN A 383 2.92 -5.43 19.97
N LYS A 384 2.68 -4.11 20.02
CA LYS A 384 2.00 -3.44 21.14
C LYS A 384 0.49 -3.67 21.19
N ARG A 385 -0.12 -4.10 20.08
CA ARG A 385 -1.57 -4.18 19.88
C ARG A 385 -2.08 -5.61 19.69
N VAL A 386 -1.22 -6.61 19.84
CA VAL A 386 -1.56 -8.05 19.82
C VAL A 386 -1.07 -8.67 21.12
#